data_AF-A0A259DH38-F1
#
_entry.id   AF-A0A259DH38-F1
#
_cell.length_a   1.000
_cell.length_b   1.000
_cell.length_c   1.000
_cell.angle_alpha   90.00
_cell.angle_beta   90.00
_cell.angle_gamma   90.00
#
_symmetry.space_group_name_H-M   'P 1'
#
loop_
_entity.id
_entity.type
_entity.pdbx_description
1 polymer ?
#
loop_
_entity_poly.entity_id
_entity_poly.type
_entity_poly.pdbx_seq_one_letter_code
_entity_poly.pdbx_strand_id
1 'polypeptide(L)' 'MTDQTTSAPDAAENSKEPGFRIQRIYLKDLSLEQPHAPQILLVAAEPQVEVEVDVAVTRLGDEIFEVALIATVT' A
#
# COMPACT_ATOMS: atom_id res chain seq x y z
N MET A 1 62.31 -16.70 7.91
CA MET A 1 61.27 -16.87 8.94
C MET A 1 60.74 -15.49 9.27
N THR A 2 59.82 -15.08 8.41
CA THR A 2 59.03 -13.84 8.31
C THR A 2 57.93 -14.30 7.35
N ASP A 3 56.63 -14.22 7.61
CA ASP A 3 55.88 -13.09 8.16
C ASP A 3 54.54 -13.54 8.79
N GLN A 4 54.16 -12.79 9.82
CA GLN A 4 52.81 -12.30 10.13
C GLN A 4 51.66 -13.29 10.38
N THR A 5 51.44 -13.54 11.66
CA THR A 5 50.12 -13.49 12.31
C THR A 5 49.57 -12.05 12.34
N THR A 6 48.33 -11.86 11.87
CA THR A 6 47.30 -10.82 12.19
C THR A 6 46.42 -10.68 10.93
N SER A 7 45.09 -10.66 10.91
CA SER A 7 44.12 -10.14 11.87
C SER A 7 42.76 -10.85 11.71
N ALA A 8 41.93 -10.72 12.74
CA ALA A 8 40.51 -11.09 12.79
C ALA A 8 39.66 -10.29 11.77
N PRO A 9 38.38 -10.65 11.54
CA PRO A 9 37.60 -10.17 10.40
C PRO A 9 37.11 -8.74 10.64
N ASP A 10 37.63 -7.78 9.87
CA ASP A 10 37.09 -6.43 9.79
C ASP A 10 36.47 -6.22 8.42
N ALA A 11 35.14 -6.20 8.40
CA ALA A 11 34.37 -5.08 7.89
C ALA A 11 32.90 -5.45 8.02
N ALA A 12 32.20 -4.75 8.89
CA ALA A 12 30.76 -4.65 8.82
C ALA A 12 30.39 -4.23 7.40
N GLU A 13 29.89 -5.18 6.61
CA GLU A 13 29.05 -4.85 5.47
C GLU A 13 27.84 -4.12 6.04
N ASN A 14 27.94 -2.80 6.03
CA ASN A 14 26.79 -1.93 6.18
C ASN A 14 25.98 -2.07 4.90
N SER A 15 25.32 -3.23 4.76
CA SER A 15 24.34 -3.51 3.74
C SER A 15 23.28 -2.42 3.88
N LYS A 16 23.37 -1.39 3.04
CA LYS A 16 22.24 -0.50 2.77
C LYS A 16 21.20 -1.33 2.01
N GLU A 17 20.58 -2.26 2.72
CA GLU A 17 19.45 -3.01 2.22
C GLU A 17 18.35 -1.98 1.90
N PRO A 18 17.65 -2.15 0.76
CA PRO A 18 16.52 -1.28 0.43
C PRO A 18 15.53 -1.24 1.59
N GLY A 19 15.44 -0.09 2.25
CA GLY A 19 14.53 0.12 3.38
C GLY A 19 13.14 0.52 2.89
N PHE A 20 12.13 -0.29 3.16
CA PHE A 20 10.73 0.08 2.96
C PHE A 20 10.08 0.39 4.32
N ARG A 21 9.46 1.57 4.45
CA ARG A 21 8.76 1.99 5.66
C ARG A 21 7.46 2.69 5.32
N ILE A 22 6.36 2.20 5.89
CA ILE A 22 5.06 2.86 5.80
C ILE A 22 5.11 4.10 6.71
N GLN A 23 4.89 5.28 6.13
CA GLN A 23 4.84 6.51 6.92
C GLN A 23 3.45 6.75 7.52
N ARG A 24 2.40 6.62 6.71
CA ARG A 24 1.00 6.86 7.10
C ARG A 24 0.08 6.01 6.24
N ILE A 25 -1.04 5.61 6.82
CA ILE A 25 -2.19 5.02 6.11
C ILE A 25 -3.37 5.92 6.44
N TYR A 26 -4.10 6.33 5.42
CA TYR A 26 -5.22 7.24 5.58
C TYR A 26 -6.22 7.06 4.43
N LEU A 27 -7.46 7.47 4.68
CA LEU A 27 -8.54 7.44 3.69
C LEU A 27 -8.57 8.78 2.95
N LYS A 28 -8.40 8.73 1.63
CA LYS A 28 -8.44 9.95 0.79
C LYS A 28 -9.88 10.38 0.51
N ASP A 29 -10.72 9.42 0.17
CA ASP A 29 -12.10 9.63 -0.22
C ASP A 29 -12.95 8.41 0.13
N LEU A 30 -14.24 8.64 0.36
CA LEU A 30 -15.25 7.61 0.59
C LEU A 30 -16.60 8.16 0.16
N SER A 31 -17.25 7.45 -0.76
CA SER A 31 -18.64 7.69 -1.14
C SER A 31 -19.47 6.45 -0.87
N LEU A 32 -20.73 6.65 -0.48
CA LEU A 32 -21.75 5.61 -0.35
C LEU A 32 -23.09 6.20 -0.78
N GLU A 33 -23.70 5.56 -1.78
CA GLU A 33 -25.00 5.95 -2.30
C GLU A 33 -25.92 4.74 -2.34
N GLN A 34 -27.15 4.90 -1.84
CA GLN A 34 -28.19 3.87 -1.90
C GLN A 34 -29.41 4.43 -2.62
N PRO A 35 -29.50 4.28 -3.95
CA PRO A 35 -30.65 4.74 -4.72
C PRO A 35 -31.94 4.09 -4.22
N HIS A 36 -33.04 4.85 -4.24
CA HIS A 36 -34.39 4.36 -3.88
C HIS A 36 -34.51 3.83 -2.44
N ALA A 37 -33.60 4.23 -1.55
CA ALA A 37 -33.74 4.02 -0.12
C ALA A 37 -34.94 4.81 0.43
N PRO A 38 -35.73 4.23 1.37
CA PRO A 38 -35.61 2.87 1.93
C PRO A 38 -36.39 1.80 1.14
N GLN A 39 -37.17 2.17 0.12
CA GLN A 39 -38.10 1.27 -0.56
C GLN A 39 -37.40 0.05 -1.17
N ILE A 40 -36.16 0.21 -1.64
CA ILE A 40 -35.33 -0.88 -2.18
C ILE A 40 -35.13 -2.04 -1.19
N LEU A 41 -35.16 -1.79 0.12
CA LEU A 41 -34.97 -2.80 1.16
C LEU A 41 -36.12 -3.83 1.23
N LEU A 42 -37.25 -3.55 0.56
CA LEU A 42 -38.39 -4.46 0.47
C LEU A 42 -38.33 -5.35 -0.78
N VAL A 43 -37.39 -5.09 -1.70
CA VAL A 43 -37.23 -5.86 -2.94
C VAL A 43 -36.41 -7.11 -2.64
N ALA A 44 -37.03 -8.28 -2.78
CA ALA A 44 -36.35 -9.57 -2.68
C ALA A 44 -35.76 -9.97 -4.05
N ALA A 45 -34.58 -9.45 -4.36
CA ALA A 45 -33.80 -9.82 -5.54
C ALA A 45 -32.36 -10.17 -5.15
N GLU A 46 -31.71 -11.06 -5.91
CA GLU A 46 -30.28 -11.30 -5.75
C GLU A 46 -29.50 -10.06 -6.19
N PRO A 47 -28.60 -9.51 -5.36
CA PRO A 47 -27.79 -8.36 -5.74
C PRO A 47 -26.78 -8.78 -6.81
N GLN A 48 -26.69 -7.98 -7.87
CA GLN A 48 -25.56 -8.04 -8.80
C GLN A 48 -24.46 -7.16 -8.21
N VAL A 49 -23.25 -7.72 -8.08
CA VAL A 49 -22.10 -7.01 -7.51
C VAL A 49 -21.03 -6.90 -8.58
N GLU A 50 -20.65 -5.68 -8.91
CA GLU A 50 -19.52 -5.35 -9.76
C GLU A 50 -18.41 -4.73 -8.89
N VAL A 51 -17.17 -5.17 -9.11
CA VAL A 51 -16.00 -4.70 -8.35
C VAL A 51 -14.93 -4.23 -9.33
N GLU A 52 -14.58 -2.96 -9.22
CA GLU A 52 -13.48 -2.35 -9.96
C GLU A 52 -12.38 -1.92 -8.99
N VAL A 53 -11.13 -2.21 -9.32
CA VAL A 53 -9.96 -1.87 -8.49
C VAL A 53 -8.91 -1.21 -9.36
N ASP A 54 -8.43 -0.05 -8.92
CA ASP A 54 -7.34 0.71 -9.54
C ASP A 54 -6.27 1.09 -8.51
N VAL A 55 -5.04 1.29 -8.98
CA VAL A 55 -3.88 1.67 -8.17
C VAL A 55 -3.21 2.87 -8.79
N ALA A 56 -3.24 4.00 -8.08
CA ALA A 56 -2.51 5.20 -8.45
C ALA A 56 -1.27 5.37 -7.58
N VAL A 57 -0.14 5.74 -8.20
CA VAL A 57 1.12 6.01 -7.49
C VAL A 57 1.55 7.43 -7.80
N THR A 58 1.84 8.21 -6.75
CA THR A 58 2.33 9.58 -6.86
C THR A 58 3.60 9.74 -6.02
N ARG A 59 4.64 10.32 -6.61
CA ARG A 59 5.87 10.65 -5.89
C ARG A 59 5.70 12.02 -5.19
N LEU A 60 5.82 12.05 -3.87
CA LEU A 60 5.67 13.27 -3.06
C LEU A 60 7.01 13.93 -2.71
N GLY A 61 8.11 13.19 -2.85
CA GLY A 61 9.48 13.65 -2.59
C GLY A 61 10.49 12.61 -3.04
N ASP A 62 11.75 12.79 -2.66
CA ASP A 62 12.83 11.95 -3.18
C ASP A 62 12.66 10.46 -2.82
N GLU A 63 12.25 10.16 -1.59
CA GLU A 63 12.06 8.80 -1.08
C GLU A 63 10.63 8.57 -0.53
N ILE A 64 9.68 9.46 -0.87
CA ILE A 64 8.30 9.40 -0.38
C ILE A 64 7.35 9.17 -1.55
N PHE A 65 6.62 8.05 -1.46
CA PHE A 65 5.59 7.68 -2.40
C PHE A 65 4.25 7.61 -1.68
N GLU A 66 3.24 8.14 -2.35
CA GLU A 66 1.85 7.88 -2.03
C GLU A 66 1.31 6.83 -2.98
N VAL A 67 0.73 5.77 -2.42
CA VAL A 67 0.05 4.72 -3.16
C VAL A 67 -1.41 4.78 -2.74
N ALA A 68 -2.29 5.05 -3.69
CA ALA A 68 -3.73 5.10 -3.49
C ALA A 68 -4.37 3.87 -4.15
N LEU A 69 -5.03 3.05 -3.32
CA LEU A 69 -5.91 1.98 -3.78
C LEU A 69 -7.31 2.56 -3.91
N ILE A 70 -7.90 2.48 -5.09
CA ILE A 70 -9.25 2.96 -5.38
C ILE A 70 -10.08 1.73 -5.71
N ALA A 71 -11.20 1.55 -4.99
CA ALA A 71 -12.11 0.44 -5.22
C ALA A 71 -13.54 0.99 -5.31
N THR A 72 -14.23 0.61 -6.39
CA THR A 72 -15.64 0.93 -6.60
C THR A 72 -16.42 -0.38 -6.56
N VAL A 73 -17.50 -0.39 -5.79
CA VAL A 73 -18.42 -1.53 -5.68
C VAL A 73 -19.83 -1.03 -5.94
N THR A 74 -20.52 -1.63 -6.90
CA THR A 74 -21.90 -1.30 -7.29
C THR A 74 -22.78 -2.52 -7.46
#